data_AF-A0A7H4PNV0-F1
#
_entry.id   AF-A0A7H4PNV0-F1
#
_cell.length_a   1.000
_cell.length_b   1.000
_cell.length_c   1.000
_cell.angle_alpha   90.00
_cell.angle_beta   90.00
_cell.angle_gamma   90.00
#
_symmetry.space_group_name_H-M   'P 1'
#
loop_
_entity.id
_entity.type
_entity.pdbx_description
1 polymer ?
#
loop_
_entity_poly.entity_id
_entity_poly.type
_entity_poly.pdbx_seq_one_letter_code
_entity_poly.pdbx_strand_id
1 'polypeptide(L)'
;MSWHALHDQRLVLQDYASGSRPLIDAALAGFAVTANIVQEIGHPATLFPMVESGIGISILPALALPLPQGSHLQVKRSPRWWNAS
;
A
#
# COMPACT_ATOMS: atom_id res chain seq x y z
N MET A 1 -0.78 9.19 8.01
CA MET A 1 -1.87 9.35 7.02
C MET A 1 -2.98 8.44 7.49
N SER A 2 -4.22 8.90 7.51
CA SER A 2 -5.37 8.04 7.82
C SER A 2 -5.71 7.17 6.61
N TRP A 3 -6.36 6.03 6.83
CA TRP A 3 -6.84 5.18 5.75
C TRP A 3 -7.81 5.91 4.81
N HIS A 4 -8.71 6.73 5.36
CA HIS A 4 -9.62 7.54 4.56
C HIS A 4 -8.92 8.51 3.59
N ALA A 5 -7.68 8.93 3.85
CA ALA A 5 -6.94 9.77 2.93
C ALA A 5 -6.53 9.03 1.63
N LEU A 6 -6.72 7.71 1.57
CA LEU A 6 -6.52 6.90 0.37
C LEU A 6 -7.74 6.90 -0.56
N HIS A 7 -8.89 7.43 -0.14
CA HIS A 7 -10.04 7.57 -1.04
C HIS A 7 -9.66 8.37 -2.28
N ASP A 8 -10.04 7.84 -3.44
CA ASP A 8 -9.79 8.40 -4.78
C ASP A 8 -8.30 8.59 -5.15
N GLN A 9 -7.37 8.18 -4.28
CA GLN A 9 -5.95 8.19 -4.59
C GLN A 9 -5.62 7.06 -5.55
N ARG A 10 -4.76 7.35 -6.53
CA ARG A 10 -4.20 6.34 -7.43
C ARG A 10 -3.32 5.41 -6.60
N LEU A 11 -3.69 4.13 -6.54
CA LEU A 11 -2.95 3.10 -5.83
C LEU A 11 -2.17 2.23 -6.82
N VAL A 12 -0.91 1.99 -6.49
CA VAL A 12 -0.05 1.00 -7.15
C VAL A 12 0.24 -0.09 -6.13
N LEU A 13 -0.28 -1.28 -6.39
CA LEU A 13 -0.21 -2.39 -5.44
C LEU A 13 0.53 -3.57 -6.03
N GLN A 14 1.10 -4.41 -5.17
CA GLN A 14 1.50 -5.74 -5.60
C GLN A 14 0.26 -6.55 -6.00
N ASP A 15 0.43 -7.47 -6.94
CA ASP A 15 -0.64 -8.38 -7.32
C ASP A 15 -0.91 -9.45 -6.23
N TYR A 16 -1.90 -10.30 -6.52
CA TYR A 16 -2.33 -11.37 -5.61
C TYR A 16 -1.29 -12.46 -5.38
N ALA A 17 -0.26 -12.61 -6.22
CA ALA A 17 0.80 -13.60 -6.03
C ALA A 17 1.80 -13.19 -4.93
N SER A 18 1.81 -11.92 -4.53
CA SER A 18 2.73 -11.39 -3.50
C SER A 18 2.45 -11.87 -2.07
N GLY A 19 1.30 -12.49 -1.81
CA GLY A 19 0.83 -12.83 -0.45
C GLY A 19 0.40 -11.63 0.41
N SER A 20 0.79 -10.40 0.03
CA SER A 20 0.41 -9.18 0.75
C SER A 20 -1.01 -8.72 0.44
N ARG A 21 -1.51 -9.06 -0.75
CA ARG A 21 -2.75 -8.49 -1.28
C ARG A 21 -4.01 -8.80 -0.45
N PRO A 22 -4.23 -10.02 0.06
CA PRO A 22 -5.37 -10.28 0.93
C PRO A 22 -5.38 -9.42 2.20
N LEU A 23 -4.21 -9.12 2.78
CA LEU A 23 -4.10 -8.26 3.96
C LEU A 23 -4.42 -6.80 3.62
N ILE A 24 -4.00 -6.33 2.44
CA ILE A 24 -4.28 -4.98 1.94
C ILE A 24 -5.78 -4.83 1.67
N ASP A 25 -6.39 -5.80 1.00
CA ASP A 25 -7.82 -5.79 0.68
C ASP A 25 -8.67 -5.80 1.96
N ALA A 26 -8.31 -6.63 2.95
CA ALA A 26 -8.98 -6.67 4.25
C ALA A 26 -8.88 -5.32 4.99
N ALA A 27 -7.73 -4.65 4.93
CA ALA A 27 -7.56 -3.33 5.53
C ALA A 27 -8.41 -2.28 4.79
N LEU A 28 -8.35 -2.22 3.46
CA LEU A 28 -9.16 -1.29 2.67
C LEU A 28 -10.66 -1.47 2.94
N ALA A 29 -11.13 -2.72 2.97
CA ALA A 29 -12.52 -3.04 3.30
C ALA A 29 -12.89 -2.63 4.73
N GLY A 30 -12.03 -2.93 5.71
CA GLY A 30 -12.26 -2.59 7.13
C GLY A 30 -12.35 -1.09 7.39
N PHE A 31 -11.71 -0.25 6.56
CA PHE A 31 -11.80 1.20 6.61
C PHE A 31 -12.76 1.81 5.58
N ALA A 32 -13.57 0.98 4.90
CA ALA A 32 -14.49 1.39 3.86
C ALA A 32 -13.86 2.23 2.74
N VAL A 33 -12.57 2.00 2.44
CA VAL A 33 -11.83 2.74 1.43
C VAL A 33 -12.15 2.19 0.04
N THR A 34 -12.73 3.03 -0.82
CA THR A 34 -12.83 2.74 -2.26
C THR A 34 -11.47 2.99 -2.91
N ALA A 35 -10.76 1.92 -3.22
CA ALA A 35 -9.43 1.96 -3.80
C ALA A 35 -9.47 2.17 -5.32
N ASN A 36 -8.83 3.24 -5.81
CA ASN A 36 -8.57 3.44 -7.23
C ASN A 36 -7.23 2.80 -7.60
N ILE A 37 -7.22 1.50 -7.89
CA ILE A 37 -6.01 0.75 -8.23
C ILE A 37 -5.70 0.96 -9.71
N VAL A 38 -4.65 1.73 -9.98
CA VAL A 38 -4.26 2.08 -11.36
C VAL A 38 -3.22 1.13 -11.94
N GLN A 39 -2.59 0.32 -11.09
CA GLN A 39 -1.62 -0.69 -11.51
C GLN A 39 -1.47 -1.79 -10.45
N GLU A 40 -1.36 -3.02 -10.93
CA GLU A 40 -0.93 -4.19 -10.17
C GLU A 40 0.40 -4.72 -10.73
N ILE A 41 1.32 -5.10 -9.85
CA ILE A 41 2.67 -5.56 -10.23
C ILE A 41 3.08 -6.82 -9.47
N GLY A 42 3.74 -7.76 -10.16
CA GLY A 42 4.14 -9.04 -9.55
C GLY A 42 5.37 -8.97 -8.64
N HIS A 43 6.36 -8.12 -8.96
CA HIS A 43 7.64 -8.13 -8.25
C HIS A 43 7.87 -6.83 -7.43
N PRO A 44 8.17 -6.88 -6.12
CA PRO A 44 8.38 -5.69 -5.29
C PRO A 44 9.43 -4.70 -5.84
N ALA A 45 10.42 -5.22 -6.59
CA ALA A 45 11.47 -4.43 -7.22
C ALA A 45 10.94 -3.41 -8.24
N THR A 46 9.78 -3.65 -8.85
CA THR A 46 9.15 -2.69 -9.76
C THR A 46 8.24 -1.71 -9.03
N LEU A 47 7.79 -2.03 -7.82
CA LEU A 47 6.85 -1.22 -7.06
C LEU A 47 7.44 0.12 -6.62
N PHE A 48 8.59 0.08 -5.95
CA PHE A 48 9.18 1.27 -5.35
C PHE A 48 9.52 2.34 -6.40
N PRO A 49 10.14 2.01 -7.54
CA PRO A 49 10.38 2.99 -8.61
C PRO A 49 9.08 3.62 -9.16
N MET A 50 7.96 2.89 -9.19
CA MET A 50 6.67 3.43 -9.64
C MET A 50 6.10 4.46 -8.65
N VAL A 51 6.25 4.21 -7.36
CA VAL A 51 5.85 5.18 -6.33
C VAL A 51 6.77 6.40 -6.36
N GLU A 52 8.09 6.19 -6.48
CA GLU A 52 9.07 7.29 -6.53
C GLU A 52 8.89 8.18 -7.76
N SER A 53 8.48 7.62 -8.89
CA SER A 53 8.15 8.39 -10.10
C SER A 53 6.78 9.08 -10.06
N GLY A 54 6.00 8.91 -8.98
CA GLY A 54 4.73 9.61 -8.79
C GLY A 54 3.52 8.98 -9.49
N ILE A 55 3.59 7.70 -9.86
CA ILE A 55 2.45 7.00 -10.48
C ILE A 55 1.29 6.86 -9.49
N GLY A 56 1.60 6.60 -8.22
CA GLY A 56 0.58 6.49 -7.18
C GLY A 56 1.17 6.19 -5.80
N ILE A 57 0.28 5.87 -4.86
CA ILE A 57 0.60 5.50 -3.48
C ILE A 57 0.59 3.97 -3.36
N SER A 58 1.51 3.41 -2.58
CA SER A 58 1.48 1.99 -2.25
C SER A 58 1.13 1.72 -0.79
N ILE A 59 0.48 0.60 -0.56
CA ILE A 59 0.15 0.06 0.77
C ILE A 59 0.96 -1.22 0.91
N LEU A 60 1.70 -1.35 2.01
CA LEU A 60 2.58 -2.47 2.27
C LEU A 60 2.40 -2.96 3.72
N PRO A 61 2.42 -4.28 3.96
CA PRO A 61 2.56 -4.82 5.31
C PRO A 61 3.85 -4.32 5.96
N ALA A 62 3.86 -4.08 7.27
CA ALA A 62 5.05 -3.61 7.99
C ALA A 62 6.27 -4.55 7.85
N LEU A 63 6.03 -5.84 7.55
CA LEU A 63 7.06 -6.84 7.30
C LEU A 63 7.86 -6.58 6.00
N ALA A 64 7.31 -5.79 5.05
CA ALA A 64 8.00 -5.42 3.81
C ALA A 64 8.99 -4.26 3.97
N LEU A 65 9.28 -3.84 5.20
CA LEU A 65 10.25 -2.79 5.53
C LEU A 65 11.57 -3.41 6.05
N PRO A 66 12.72 -2.74 5.92
CA PRO A 66 12.92 -1.35 5.50
C PRO A 66 12.77 -1.13 3.99
N LEU A 67 12.61 0.13 3.58
CA LEU A 67 12.67 0.52 2.17
C LEU A 67 14.05 0.22 1.57
N PRO A 68 14.16 0.08 0.23
CA PRO A 68 15.45 -0.01 -0.45
C PRO A 68 16.39 1.14 -0.07
N GLN A 69 17.68 0.83 0.04
CA GLN A 69 18.69 1.84 0.35
C GLN A 69 18.68 2.95 -0.71
N GLY A 70 18.75 4.20 -0.25
CA GLY A 70 18.71 5.37 -1.13
C GLY A 70 17.31 5.79 -1.58
N SER A 71 16.25 5.09 -1.14
CA SER A 71 14.88 5.48 -1.46
C SER A 71 14.52 6.84 -0.87
N HIS A 72 13.80 7.65 -1.65
CA HIS A 72 13.25 8.94 -1.23
C HIS A 72 11.80 8.83 -0.71
N LEU A 73 11.28 7.61 -0.60
CA LEU A 73 9.92 7.36 -0.16
C LEU A 73 9.72 7.66 1.32
N GLN A 74 8.55 8.19 1.65
CA GLN A 74 8.12 8.40 3.03
C GLN A 74 7.14 7.31 3.46
N VAL A 75 7.47 6.60 4.54
CA VAL A 75 6.55 5.62 5.15
C VAL A 75 5.69 6.30 6.20
N LYS A 76 4.37 6.30 5.99
CA LYS A 76 3.40 6.72 7.01
C LYS A 76 2.72 5.48 7.58
N ARG A 77 3.04 5.11 8.81
CA ARG A 77 2.34 4.02 9.52
C ARG A 77 0.94 4.49 9.91
N SER A 78 -0.07 3.68 9.65
CA SER A 78 -1.38 3.86 10.29
C SER A 78 -1.31 3.30 11.71
N PRO A 79 -1.90 3.97 12.71
CA PRO A 79 -2.05 3.40 14.04
C PRO A 79 -2.77 2.04 13.96
N ARG A 80 -2.31 1.10 14.79
CA ARG A 80 -2.83 -0.26 14.91
C ARG A 80 -4.26 -0.20 15.48
N TRP A 81 -5.26 -0.47 14.65
CA TRP A 81 -6.63 -0.75 15.10
C TRP A 81 -7.00 -2.17 14.64
N TRP A 82 -6.69 -3.15 15.49
CA TRP A 82 -7.22 -4.52 15.45
C TRP A 82 -7.75 -4.84 16.85
N ASN A 83 -8.79 -4.12 17.29
CA ASN A 83 -9.58 -4.41 18.48
C ASN A 83 -10.85 -3.56 18.45
N ALA A 84 -11.86 -4.04 17.73
CA ALA A 84 -13.29 -3.74 17.82
C ALA A 84 -13.90 -4.50 16.62
N SER A 85 -14.66 -5.58 16.75
CA SER A 85 -15.38 -6.19 17.87
C SER A 85 -15.52 -7.68 17.60
#